data_AF-A0A9Q0C6P2-F1
#
_entry.id   AF-A0A9Q0C6P2-F1
#
_cell.length_a   1.000
_cell.length_b   1.000
_cell.length_c   1.000
_cell.angle_alpha   90.00
_cell.angle_beta   90.00
_cell.angle_gamma   90.00
#
_symmetry.space_group_name_H-M   'P 1'
#
loop_
_entity.id
_entity.type
_entity.pdbx_description
1 polymer ?
#
loop_
_entity_poly.entity_id
_entity_poly.type
_entity_poly.pdbx_seq_one_letter_code
_entity_poly.pdbx_strand_id
1 'polypeptide(L)'
;MDQIHLILDPFNCLRYNYLSPAKLKNIGYSACRHVCSSKLAPGHELERRDHGTVYSCFGCKEKGFGSHHACKSASCSFCLHEECVSPRTTTVHPFFPGLTFAFSCSPTIVYCDSCRKEHSPVSCNACGMDVNGYFYESLDGENHLHPCCVYLPRQITCGESGATMVLQQKTTAKCCYCGETKVKVDNKKTDRIWSYLSQFDNCHLHVPCIIKMLSYLEDDSNFKG
;
A
#
# COMPACT_ATOMS: atom_id res chain seq x y z
N MET A 1 24.66 -13.70 -25.12
CA MET A 1 24.13 -12.36 -24.86
C MET A 1 22.70 -12.35 -25.37
N ASP A 2 21.79 -11.78 -24.57
CA ASP A 2 20.48 -11.23 -24.98
C ASP A 2 19.22 -12.10 -24.99
N GLN A 3 18.88 -12.71 -23.84
CA GLN A 3 17.48 -13.04 -23.51
C GLN A 3 17.03 -12.75 -22.06
N ILE A 4 17.93 -12.30 -21.18
CA ILE A 4 17.61 -12.11 -19.75
C ILE A 4 17.13 -10.68 -19.44
N HIS A 5 17.40 -9.71 -20.32
CA HIS A 5 17.11 -8.29 -20.06
C HIS A 5 15.65 -7.85 -20.29
N LEU A 6 14.77 -8.73 -20.79
CA LEU A 6 13.38 -8.36 -21.13
C LEU A 6 12.31 -8.91 -20.17
N ILE A 7 12.68 -9.68 -19.13
CA ILE A 7 11.70 -10.37 -18.27
C ILE A 7 11.43 -9.63 -16.95
N LEU A 8 12.28 -8.69 -16.53
CA LEU A 8 12.10 -7.95 -15.28
C LEU A 8 12.43 -6.47 -15.49
N ASP A 9 11.60 -5.77 -16.24
CA ASP A 9 11.41 -4.34 -15.95
C ASP A 9 10.36 -4.25 -14.84
N PRO A 10 10.77 -4.17 -13.55
CA PRO A 10 9.82 -4.10 -12.45
C PRO A 10 8.92 -2.86 -12.50
N PHE A 11 9.26 -1.85 -13.32
CA PHE A 11 8.47 -0.63 -13.47
C PHE A 11 7.22 -0.83 -14.34
N ASN A 12 7.20 -1.88 -15.18
CA ASN A 12 6.07 -2.14 -16.08
C ASN A 12 4.92 -2.92 -15.42
N CYS A 13 5.14 -3.64 -14.32
CA CYS A 13 4.08 -4.37 -13.58
C CYS A 13 3.08 -3.43 -12.88
N LEU A 14 3.51 -2.19 -12.56
CA LEU A 14 2.73 -1.25 -11.75
C LEU A 14 1.72 -0.42 -12.54
N ARG A 15 1.78 -0.48 -13.88
CA ARG A 15 0.98 0.36 -14.79
C ARG A 15 -0.45 -0.15 -15.03
N TYR A 16 -0.78 -1.41 -14.71
CA TYR A 16 -1.87 -2.09 -15.44
C TYR A 16 -3.12 -2.56 -14.68
N ASN A 17 -3.26 -2.43 -13.35
CA ASN A 17 -4.43 -3.03 -12.69
C ASN A 17 -4.93 -2.29 -11.44
N TYR A 18 -6.02 -1.52 -11.53
CA TYR A 18 -6.92 -1.23 -10.41
C TYR A 18 -8.39 -1.09 -10.90
N LEU A 19 -9.27 -1.97 -10.43
CA LEU A 19 -10.73 -1.92 -10.64
C LEU A 19 -11.47 -2.11 -9.30
N SER A 20 -12.39 -1.19 -9.01
CA SER A 20 -13.33 -1.16 -7.85
C SER A 20 -14.41 -2.26 -7.92
N PRO A 21 -15.15 -2.67 -6.84
CA PRO A 21 -16.31 -1.87 -6.37
C PRO A 21 -16.93 -2.14 -4.94
N ALA A 22 -17.81 -1.21 -4.51
CA ALA A 22 -19.08 -1.34 -3.75
C ALA A 22 -19.18 -1.61 -2.21
N LYS A 23 -19.72 -0.58 -1.52
CA LYS A 23 -20.51 -0.38 -0.27
C LYS A 23 -20.85 -1.56 0.67
N LEU A 24 -20.75 -1.31 1.99
CA LEU A 24 -21.71 -1.70 3.05
C LEU A 24 -21.44 -0.91 4.37
N LYS A 25 -22.43 -0.86 5.27
CA LYS A 25 -22.65 0.16 6.33
C LYS A 25 -22.02 -0.14 7.70
N ASN A 26 -21.88 0.95 8.46
CA ASN A 26 -21.42 1.16 9.85
C ASN A 26 -21.77 0.09 10.89
N ILE A 27 -20.79 -0.23 11.75
CA ILE A 27 -20.98 -0.65 13.15
C ILE A 27 -19.82 -0.05 13.96
N GLY A 28 -20.12 0.64 15.06
CA GLY A 28 -19.13 1.33 15.90
C GLY A 28 -18.72 0.49 17.11
N TYR A 29 -17.44 0.53 17.50
CA TYR A 29 -16.96 0.11 18.81
C TYR A 29 -15.65 0.81 19.22
N SER A 30 -15.51 0.90 20.53
CA SER A 30 -14.60 1.71 21.34
C SER A 30 -13.21 1.09 21.54
N ALA A 31 -12.21 1.75 20.99
CA ALA A 31 -10.91 2.01 21.63
C ALA A 31 -10.62 3.50 21.39
N CYS A 32 -9.50 4.06 21.83
CA CYS A 32 -9.14 5.46 21.53
C CYS A 32 -8.84 5.63 20.01
N ARG A 33 -9.87 5.46 19.18
CA ARG A 33 -9.86 5.42 17.72
C ARG A 33 -10.65 6.63 17.27
N HIS A 34 -9.96 7.60 16.65
CA HIS A 34 -10.67 8.64 15.94
C HIS A 34 -11.32 8.02 14.70
N VAL A 35 -12.65 7.86 14.74
CA VAL A 35 -13.44 7.58 13.55
C VAL A 35 -13.45 8.88 12.74
N CYS A 36 -12.77 8.90 11.60
CA CYS A 36 -12.77 10.10 10.77
C CYS A 36 -14.18 10.41 10.25
N SER A 37 -14.63 11.63 10.52
CA SER A 37 -15.84 12.19 9.93
C SER A 37 -15.71 12.29 8.40
N SER A 38 -16.85 12.17 7.73
CA SER A 38 -17.10 11.95 6.30
C SER A 38 -16.59 13.00 5.30
N LYS A 39 -15.66 13.88 5.66
CA LYS A 39 -14.96 14.80 4.75
C LYS A 39 -13.46 14.72 4.99
N LEU A 40 -12.82 13.77 4.31
CA LEU A 40 -11.38 13.51 4.41
C LEU A 40 -10.52 14.52 3.63
N ALA A 41 -11.13 15.40 2.83
CA ALA A 41 -10.46 16.43 2.04
C ALA A 41 -11.25 17.77 2.03
N PRO A 42 -11.45 18.44 3.19
CA PRO A 42 -12.14 19.72 3.21
C PRO A 42 -11.32 20.77 2.43
N GLY A 43 -11.95 21.45 1.49
CA GLY A 43 -11.29 22.51 0.69
C GLY A 43 -10.52 22.04 -0.54
N HIS A 44 -10.52 20.74 -0.87
CA HIS A 44 -9.93 20.23 -2.09
C HIS A 44 -10.99 19.68 -3.04
N GLU A 45 -11.09 20.27 -4.23
CA GLU A 45 -11.85 19.68 -5.33
C GLU A 45 -10.96 18.67 -6.04
N LEU A 46 -11.30 17.39 -5.91
CA LEU A 46 -10.49 16.28 -6.46
C LEU A 46 -10.98 15.86 -7.84
N GLU A 47 -10.03 15.51 -8.70
CA GLU A 47 -10.28 14.84 -9.98
C GLU A 47 -9.44 13.57 -10.08
N ARG A 48 -9.98 12.56 -10.76
CA ARG A 48 -9.24 11.34 -11.06
C ARG A 48 -8.21 11.63 -12.14
N ARG A 49 -6.95 11.32 -11.86
CA ARG A 49 -5.84 11.39 -12.81
C ARG A 49 -5.27 10.00 -13.00
N ASP A 50 -4.82 9.72 -14.21
CA ASP A 50 -4.22 8.44 -14.57
C ASP A 50 -3.01 8.70 -15.44
N HIS A 51 -1.89 8.96 -14.78
CA HIS A 51 -0.60 9.18 -15.44
C HIS A 51 0.48 8.43 -14.68
N GLY A 52 1.48 7.94 -15.41
CA GLY A 52 2.57 7.10 -14.89
C GLY A 52 3.59 7.85 -14.04
N THR A 53 3.12 8.67 -13.10
CA THR A 53 3.95 9.38 -12.11
C THR A 53 3.71 8.79 -10.74
N VAL A 54 4.76 8.79 -9.94
CA VAL A 54 4.67 8.44 -8.52
C VAL A 54 4.10 9.64 -7.75
N TYR A 55 3.37 9.37 -6.68
CA TYR A 55 2.84 10.39 -5.79
C TYR A 55 2.84 9.89 -4.34
N SER A 56 2.64 10.81 -3.39
CA SER A 56 2.53 10.49 -1.97
C SER A 56 1.11 10.79 -1.49
N CYS A 57 0.38 9.75 -1.07
CA CYS A 57 -0.99 9.89 -0.64
C CYS A 57 -1.09 10.67 0.68
N PHE A 58 -1.88 11.75 0.71
CA PHE A 58 -2.07 12.55 1.91
C PHE A 58 -2.85 11.83 3.03
N GLY A 59 -3.61 10.80 2.67
CA GLY A 59 -4.41 10.00 3.60
C GLY A 59 -3.57 8.97 4.36
N CYS A 60 -3.05 7.97 3.66
CA CYS A 60 -2.25 6.90 4.26
C CYS A 60 -0.76 7.18 4.38
N LYS A 61 -0.26 8.28 3.79
CA LYS A 61 1.16 8.66 3.73
C LYS A 61 2.07 7.71 2.94
N GLU A 62 1.50 6.72 2.27
CA GLU A 62 2.23 5.80 1.41
C GLU A 62 2.39 6.33 -0.02
N LYS A 63 3.41 5.82 -0.70
CA LYS A 63 3.63 6.06 -2.12
C LYS A 63 2.61 5.31 -2.97
N GLY A 64 2.19 5.93 -4.06
CA GLY A 64 1.33 5.36 -5.08
C GLY A 64 1.87 5.63 -6.48
N PHE A 65 1.30 4.95 -7.47
CA PHE A 65 1.66 5.11 -8.88
C PHE A 65 0.43 4.91 -9.77
N GLY A 66 0.34 5.69 -10.84
CA GLY A 66 -0.78 5.60 -11.80
C GLY A 66 -2.05 6.30 -11.30
N SER A 67 -3.19 5.61 -11.42
CA SER A 67 -4.51 6.12 -11.07
C SER A 67 -4.60 6.64 -9.62
N HIS A 68 -5.05 7.88 -9.47
CA HIS A 68 -5.23 8.55 -8.18
C HIS A 68 -6.20 9.72 -8.27
N HIS A 69 -6.55 10.31 -7.13
CA HIS A 69 -7.34 11.54 -7.07
C HIS A 69 -6.46 12.69 -6.62
N ALA A 70 -6.33 13.73 -7.43
CA ALA A 70 -5.52 14.90 -7.12
C ALA A 70 -6.39 16.17 -7.08
N CYS A 71 -5.94 17.17 -6.33
CA CYS A 71 -6.56 18.48 -6.33
C CYS A 71 -6.49 19.12 -7.72
N LYS A 72 -7.61 19.68 -8.19
CA LYS A 72 -7.69 20.39 -9.48
C LYS A 72 -6.77 21.61 -9.54
N SER A 73 -6.45 22.21 -8.40
CA SER A 73 -5.50 23.33 -8.33
C SER A 73 -4.09 22.84 -8.68
N ALA A 74 -3.51 23.34 -9.77
CA ALA A 74 -2.17 22.95 -10.25
C ALA A 74 -1.06 23.21 -9.22
N SER A 75 -1.22 24.20 -8.34
CA SER A 75 -0.28 24.51 -7.25
C SER A 75 -0.45 23.64 -6.01
N CYS A 76 -1.44 22.75 -5.98
CA CYS A 76 -1.78 21.93 -4.83
C CYS A 76 -1.36 20.48 -5.07
N SER A 77 -0.40 19.99 -4.26
CA SER A 77 0.08 18.61 -4.32
C SER A 77 -0.83 17.60 -3.60
N PHE A 78 -1.98 18.05 -3.08
CA PHE A 78 -2.91 17.18 -2.36
C PHE A 78 -3.43 16.09 -3.30
N CYS A 79 -3.13 14.84 -2.97
CA CYS A 79 -3.58 13.68 -3.69
C CYS A 79 -3.86 12.50 -2.75
N LEU A 80 -4.75 11.61 -3.18
CA LEU A 80 -5.16 10.42 -2.46
C LEU A 80 -5.17 9.22 -3.40
N HIS A 81 -4.80 8.05 -2.88
CA HIS A 81 -5.15 6.77 -3.51
C HIS A 81 -6.66 6.69 -3.71
N GLU A 82 -7.13 5.95 -4.73
CA GLU A 82 -8.56 5.68 -4.94
C GLU A 82 -9.22 5.16 -3.66
N GLU A 83 -8.57 4.20 -2.98
CA GLU A 83 -9.02 3.60 -1.72
C GLU A 83 -8.96 4.54 -0.50
N CYS A 84 -8.27 5.68 -0.62
CA CYS A 84 -8.17 6.68 0.45
C CYS A 84 -9.17 7.83 0.29
N VAL A 85 -9.80 8.00 -0.88
CA VAL A 85 -10.82 9.03 -1.11
C VAL A 85 -12.09 8.73 -0.32
N SER A 86 -12.53 7.48 -0.39
CA SER A 86 -13.71 7.00 0.31
C SER A 86 -13.42 5.60 0.88
N PRO A 87 -12.62 5.54 1.95
CA PRO A 87 -12.23 4.26 2.54
C PRO A 87 -13.47 3.54 3.08
N ARG A 88 -13.47 2.21 2.93
CA ARG A 88 -14.49 1.37 3.54
C ARG A 88 -14.36 1.41 5.05
N THR A 89 -15.47 1.42 5.77
CA THR A 89 -15.45 1.35 7.24
C THR A 89 -14.87 0.04 7.74
N THR A 90 -15.10 -1.05 7.00
CA THR A 90 -14.58 -2.37 7.30
C THR A 90 -14.17 -3.11 6.04
N THR A 91 -13.24 -4.05 6.17
CA THR A 91 -12.77 -4.92 5.09
C THR A 91 -12.32 -6.28 5.64
N VAL A 92 -12.20 -7.26 4.75
CA VAL A 92 -11.64 -8.59 5.04
C VAL A 92 -10.54 -8.88 4.03
N HIS A 93 -9.55 -9.67 4.41
CA HIS A 93 -8.46 -10.03 3.51
C HIS A 93 -8.23 -11.56 3.50
N PRO A 94 -8.05 -12.20 2.33
CA PRO A 94 -7.90 -13.65 2.23
C PRO A 94 -6.76 -14.26 3.07
N PHE A 95 -5.70 -13.50 3.35
CA PHE A 95 -4.59 -13.96 4.20
C PHE A 95 -4.86 -13.91 5.70
N PHE A 96 -6.03 -13.39 6.10
CA PHE A 96 -6.49 -13.31 7.47
C PHE A 96 -7.91 -13.89 7.56
N PRO A 97 -8.08 -15.20 7.32
CA PRO A 97 -9.40 -15.83 7.32
C PRO A 97 -10.09 -15.64 8.68
N GLY A 98 -11.32 -15.15 8.65
CA GLY A 98 -12.14 -14.90 9.85
C GLY A 98 -11.89 -13.57 10.54
N LEU A 99 -10.87 -12.79 10.14
CA LEU A 99 -10.64 -11.46 10.69
C LEU A 99 -11.33 -10.38 9.84
N THR A 100 -12.05 -9.50 10.53
CA THR A 100 -12.54 -8.23 9.97
C THR A 100 -11.61 -7.12 10.42
N PHE A 101 -11.27 -6.23 9.50
CA PHE A 101 -10.50 -5.03 9.81
C PHE A 101 -11.42 -3.81 9.75
N ALA A 102 -11.30 -2.92 10.73
CA ALA A 102 -11.96 -1.64 10.77
C ALA A 102 -11.00 -0.54 10.32
N PHE A 103 -11.50 0.39 9.51
CA PHE A 103 -10.74 1.56 9.10
C PHE A 103 -10.50 2.50 10.27
N SER A 104 -9.27 3.00 10.34
CA SER A 104 -8.82 4.01 11.28
C SER A 104 -7.98 5.04 10.55
N CYS A 105 -8.12 6.28 10.97
CA CYS A 105 -7.32 7.40 10.47
C CYS A 105 -6.53 8.05 11.58
N SER A 106 -6.52 7.43 12.78
CA SER A 106 -5.70 7.93 13.86
C SER A 106 -4.28 8.05 13.34
N PRO A 107 -3.60 9.19 13.57
CA PRO A 107 -2.15 9.14 13.50
C PRO A 107 -1.73 7.96 14.40
N THR A 108 -0.69 7.23 14.03
CA THR A 108 0.05 6.44 15.01
C THR A 108 0.67 7.44 15.97
N ILE A 109 -0.18 7.94 16.86
CA ILE A 109 0.12 9.03 17.72
C ILE A 109 1.15 8.46 18.70
N VAL A 110 2.41 8.85 18.52
CA VAL A 110 3.49 8.50 19.44
C VAL A 110 3.18 9.03 20.85
N TYR A 111 2.27 10.00 21.02
CA TYR A 111 1.76 10.48 22.32
C TYR A 111 0.27 10.87 22.30
N CYS A 112 -0.63 10.02 22.80
CA CYS A 112 -2.07 10.24 22.74
C CYS A 112 -2.54 11.21 23.82
N ASP A 113 -2.96 12.41 23.45
CA ASP A 113 -3.44 13.43 24.40
C ASP A 113 -4.64 12.96 25.24
N SER A 114 -5.51 12.13 24.67
CA SER A 114 -6.70 11.62 25.36
C SER A 114 -6.38 10.63 26.48
N CYS A 115 -5.29 9.85 26.36
CA CYS A 115 -4.90 8.87 27.37
C CYS A 115 -3.53 9.18 28.02
N ARG A 116 -2.86 10.26 27.58
CA ARG A 116 -1.52 10.72 27.99
C ARG A 116 -0.44 9.64 27.93
N LYS A 117 -0.49 8.75 26.92
CA LYS A 117 0.46 7.65 26.76
C LYS A 117 1.18 7.71 25.44
N GLU A 118 2.43 7.24 25.45
CA GLU A 118 3.14 6.96 24.22
C GLU A 118 2.71 5.63 23.61
N HIS A 119 2.43 5.63 22.31
CA HIS A 119 2.14 4.40 21.56
C HIS A 119 3.30 4.11 20.62
N SER A 120 3.74 2.85 20.59
CA SER A 120 4.72 2.42 19.60
C SER A 120 4.15 2.54 18.19
N PRO A 121 4.99 2.87 17.18
CA PRO A 121 4.60 2.77 15.78
C PRO A 121 4.07 1.36 15.50
N VAL A 122 2.92 1.28 14.83
CA VAL A 122 2.39 -0.01 14.36
C VAL A 122 2.92 -0.26 12.96
N SER A 123 3.34 -1.49 12.72
CA SER A 123 3.87 -1.92 11.42
C SER A 123 2.79 -2.65 10.63
N CYS A 124 2.74 -2.41 9.33
CA CYS A 124 1.80 -3.07 8.44
C CYS A 124 2.19 -4.55 8.24
N ASN A 125 1.27 -5.49 8.49
CA ASN A 125 1.53 -6.92 8.34
C ASN A 125 1.81 -7.35 6.89
N ALA A 126 1.47 -6.54 5.90
CA ALA A 126 1.73 -6.84 4.49
C ALA A 126 3.14 -6.43 4.06
N CYS A 127 3.53 -5.18 4.31
CA CYS A 127 4.80 -4.65 3.82
C CYS A 127 5.89 -4.55 4.90
N GLY A 128 5.51 -4.65 6.18
CA GLY A 128 6.37 -4.50 7.34
C GLY A 128 6.72 -3.06 7.71
N MET A 129 6.31 -2.07 6.90
CA MET A 129 6.63 -0.66 7.11
C MET A 129 5.65 0.00 8.09
N ASP A 130 6.07 1.10 8.70
CA ASP A 130 5.26 1.88 9.62
C ASP A 130 3.96 2.39 8.97
N VAL A 131 2.89 2.36 9.76
CA VAL A 131 1.61 2.95 9.42
C VAL A 131 1.61 4.42 9.84
N ASN A 132 1.64 5.35 8.88
CA ASN A 132 1.82 6.78 9.16
C ASN A 132 0.55 7.65 8.95
N GLY A 133 -0.57 7.03 8.59
CA GLY A 133 -1.82 7.72 8.29
C GLY A 133 -2.98 6.76 8.34
N TYR A 134 -3.89 6.83 7.37
CA TYR A 134 -5.00 5.89 7.21
C TYR A 134 -4.53 4.43 7.20
N PHE A 135 -5.28 3.57 7.89
CA PHE A 135 -5.03 2.14 8.00
C PHE A 135 -6.29 1.35 8.33
N TYR A 136 -6.14 0.04 8.29
CA TYR A 136 -7.11 -0.94 8.72
C TYR A 136 -6.53 -1.72 9.89
N GLU A 137 -7.27 -1.82 10.98
CA GLU A 137 -6.91 -2.58 12.17
C GLU A 137 -7.88 -3.74 12.37
N SER A 138 -7.38 -4.94 12.64
CA SER A 138 -8.25 -6.07 12.98
C SER A 138 -9.05 -5.79 14.25
N LEU A 139 -10.24 -6.37 14.38
CA LEU A 139 -11.09 -6.12 15.55
C LEU A 139 -10.45 -6.50 16.89
N ASP A 140 -9.54 -7.47 16.90
CA ASP A 140 -8.71 -7.87 18.04
C ASP A 140 -7.55 -6.90 18.35
N GLY A 141 -7.23 -5.96 17.45
CA GLY A 141 -6.14 -4.99 17.59
C GLY A 141 -4.74 -5.53 17.27
N GLU A 142 -4.62 -6.75 16.75
CA GLU A 142 -3.32 -7.41 16.56
C GLU A 142 -2.70 -7.21 15.17
N ASN A 143 -3.49 -6.85 14.16
CA ASN A 143 -3.05 -6.75 12.78
C ASN A 143 -3.42 -5.39 12.19
N HIS A 144 -2.46 -4.81 11.48
CA HIS A 144 -2.54 -3.49 10.87
C HIS A 144 -2.18 -3.58 9.40
N LEU A 145 -2.95 -2.92 8.54
CA LEU A 145 -2.70 -2.90 7.10
C LEU A 145 -2.90 -1.49 6.55
N HIS A 146 -1.98 -1.02 5.71
CA HIS A 146 -2.23 0.19 4.90
C HIS A 146 -3.40 -0.07 3.94
N PRO A 147 -4.19 0.95 3.56
CA PRO A 147 -5.26 0.81 2.57
C PRO A 147 -4.74 0.24 1.24
N CYS A 148 -3.61 0.75 0.74
CA CYS A 148 -2.98 0.22 -0.48
C CYS A 148 -2.50 -1.23 -0.34
N CYS A 149 -2.13 -1.66 0.87
CA CYS A 149 -1.74 -3.04 1.14
C CYS A 149 -2.94 -3.99 1.20
N VAL A 150 -4.04 -3.58 1.84
CA VAL A 150 -5.29 -4.37 1.91
C VAL A 150 -5.81 -4.72 0.52
N TYR A 151 -5.77 -3.75 -0.40
CA TYR A 151 -6.34 -3.89 -1.73
C TYR A 151 -5.30 -4.25 -2.80
N LEU A 152 -4.14 -4.81 -2.39
CA LEU A 152 -3.18 -5.34 -3.35
C LEU A 152 -3.87 -6.40 -4.24
N PRO A 153 -3.76 -6.28 -5.57
CA PRO A 153 -4.37 -7.25 -6.47
C PRO A 153 -3.80 -8.66 -6.23
N ARG A 154 -4.68 -9.66 -6.24
CA ARG A 154 -4.26 -11.06 -6.03
C ARG A 154 -3.29 -11.53 -7.12
N GLN A 155 -3.45 -11.04 -8.33
CA GLN A 155 -2.57 -11.33 -9.46
C GLN A 155 -2.26 -10.02 -10.18
N ILE A 156 -1.00 -9.83 -10.56
CA ILE A 156 -0.55 -8.75 -11.42
C ILE A 156 0.05 -9.34 -12.69
N THR A 157 -0.05 -8.58 -13.78
CA THR A 157 0.60 -8.90 -15.04
C THR A 157 1.74 -7.91 -15.26
N CYS A 158 2.90 -8.44 -15.63
CA CYS A 158 4.16 -7.73 -15.74
C CYS A 158 4.55 -7.55 -17.21
N GLY A 159 4.57 -6.29 -17.66
CA GLY A 159 5.12 -5.88 -18.95
C GLY A 159 4.45 -6.52 -20.17
N GLU A 160 5.11 -6.34 -21.32
CA GLU A 160 4.64 -6.84 -22.62
C GLU A 160 4.75 -8.37 -22.73
N SER A 161 5.59 -9.00 -21.90
CA SER A 161 5.73 -10.45 -21.84
C SER A 161 4.47 -11.16 -21.33
N GLY A 162 3.56 -10.43 -20.66
CA GLY A 162 2.35 -11.00 -20.08
C GLY A 162 2.62 -11.91 -18.88
N ALA A 163 3.83 -11.86 -18.30
CA ALA A 163 4.19 -12.67 -17.15
C ALA A 163 3.27 -12.34 -15.97
N THR A 164 2.67 -13.35 -15.33
CA THR A 164 1.78 -13.09 -14.18
C THR A 164 2.47 -13.44 -12.87
N MET A 165 2.22 -12.62 -11.86
CA MET A 165 2.68 -12.85 -10.51
C MET A 165 1.51 -12.88 -9.55
N VAL A 166 1.53 -13.82 -8.60
CA VAL A 166 0.45 -14.03 -7.63
C VAL A 166 0.91 -13.59 -6.25
N LEU A 167 0.07 -12.82 -5.57
CA LEU A 167 0.31 -12.39 -4.20
C LEU A 167 0.35 -13.59 -3.24
N GLN A 168 1.36 -13.62 -2.38
CA GLN A 168 1.63 -14.62 -1.36
C GLN A 168 1.89 -13.95 -0.02
N GLN A 169 1.43 -14.57 1.07
CA GLN A 169 1.59 -14.04 2.44
C GLN A 169 3.03 -14.19 2.97
N LYS A 170 3.79 -15.14 2.41
CA LYS A 170 5.15 -15.45 2.84
C LYS A 170 6.05 -15.61 1.64
N THR A 171 7.33 -15.35 1.86
CA THR A 171 8.36 -15.55 0.84
C THR A 171 8.99 -16.92 1.01
N THR A 172 9.05 -17.73 -0.05
CA THR A 172 9.67 -19.06 -0.04
C THR A 172 10.97 -19.12 -0.86
N ALA A 173 11.22 -18.12 -1.73
CA ALA A 173 12.45 -18.00 -2.50
C ALA A 173 13.09 -16.61 -2.37
N LYS A 174 14.19 -16.39 -3.09
CA LYS A 174 14.89 -15.09 -3.08
C LYS A 174 14.07 -14.05 -3.84
N CYS A 175 14.10 -12.82 -3.33
CA CYS A 175 13.53 -11.69 -4.03
C CYS A 175 14.41 -11.30 -5.22
N CYS A 176 13.80 -11.10 -6.39
CA CYS A 176 14.52 -10.77 -7.62
C CYS A 176 15.11 -9.35 -7.62
N TYR A 177 14.66 -8.50 -6.70
CA TYR A 177 15.20 -7.17 -6.54
C TYR A 177 16.34 -7.10 -5.54
N CYS A 178 16.11 -7.54 -4.30
CA CYS A 178 17.11 -7.40 -3.24
C CYS A 178 18.01 -8.64 -3.07
N GLY A 179 17.72 -9.74 -3.75
CA GLY A 179 18.48 -11.00 -3.65
C GLY A 179 18.27 -11.79 -2.36
N GLU A 180 17.52 -11.24 -1.40
CA GLU A 180 17.29 -11.83 -0.08
C GLU A 180 15.97 -12.58 -0.01
N THR A 181 15.91 -13.64 0.81
CA THR A 181 14.64 -14.31 1.15
C THR A 181 13.85 -13.54 2.20
N LYS A 182 14.55 -12.92 3.15
CA LYS A 182 13.99 -12.08 4.22
C LYS A 182 14.20 -10.62 3.89
N VAL A 183 13.19 -9.79 4.08
CA VAL A 183 13.35 -8.36 3.90
C VAL A 183 13.85 -7.73 5.20
N LYS A 184 14.69 -6.70 5.09
CA LYS A 184 15.05 -5.83 6.22
C LYS A 184 14.09 -4.63 6.23
N VAL A 185 13.20 -4.59 7.22
CA VAL A 185 12.38 -3.41 7.53
C VAL A 185 12.77 -2.92 8.93
N ASP A 186 13.07 -1.63 9.06
CA ASP A 186 13.45 -0.97 10.32
C ASP A 186 14.49 -1.75 11.15
N ASN A 187 15.54 -2.17 10.44
CA ASN A 187 16.66 -2.96 10.97
C ASN A 187 16.34 -4.38 11.47
N LYS A 188 15.10 -4.86 11.29
CA LYS A 188 14.71 -6.25 11.57
C LYS A 188 14.57 -7.05 10.28
N LYS A 189 15.15 -8.24 10.24
CA LYS A 189 14.93 -9.21 9.14
C LYS A 189 13.64 -9.98 9.41
N THR A 190 12.70 -9.98 8.46
CA THR A 190 11.43 -10.71 8.56
C THR A 190 11.09 -11.42 7.25
N ASP A 191 10.48 -12.60 7.36
CA ASP A 191 9.88 -13.38 6.26
C ASP A 191 8.34 -13.34 6.27
N ARG A 192 7.75 -12.59 7.22
CA ARG A 192 6.30 -12.47 7.41
C ARG A 192 5.65 -11.38 6.56
N ILE A 193 6.40 -10.84 5.59
CA ILE A 193 5.92 -9.85 4.63
C ILE A 193 5.40 -10.54 3.37
N TRP A 194 4.48 -9.86 2.70
CA TRP A 194 3.89 -10.33 1.47
C TRP A 194 4.85 -10.18 0.29
N SER A 195 4.69 -11.05 -0.69
CA SER A 195 5.46 -11.02 -1.93
C SER A 195 4.59 -11.43 -3.11
N TYR A 196 4.93 -10.96 -4.29
CA TYR A 196 4.41 -11.52 -5.54
C TYR A 196 5.33 -12.64 -6.00
N LEU A 197 4.77 -13.82 -6.26
CA LEU A 197 5.47 -14.97 -6.83
C LEU A 197 5.15 -15.04 -8.32
N SER A 198 6.17 -14.97 -9.15
CA SER A 198 6.07 -15.25 -10.59
C SER A 198 5.71 -16.72 -10.81
N GLN A 199 4.76 -16.95 -11.71
CA GLN A 199 4.34 -18.30 -12.09
C GLN A 199 5.36 -19.02 -12.99
N PHE A 200 6.35 -18.31 -13.55
CA PHE A 200 7.24 -18.85 -14.58
C PHE A 200 8.63 -19.25 -14.07
N ASP A 201 9.19 -18.50 -13.13
CA ASP A 201 10.61 -18.59 -12.77
C ASP A 201 10.86 -18.65 -11.25
N ASN A 202 9.82 -18.95 -10.46
CA ASN A 202 9.87 -19.00 -8.99
C ASN A 202 10.49 -17.73 -8.36
N CYS A 203 10.41 -16.62 -9.08
CA CYS A 203 10.89 -15.31 -8.67
C CYS A 203 9.91 -14.71 -7.67
N HIS A 204 10.40 -14.32 -6.50
CA HIS A 204 9.61 -13.51 -5.57
C HIS A 204 9.93 -12.04 -5.74
N LEU A 205 8.95 -11.18 -5.48
CA LEU A 205 9.15 -9.76 -5.34
C LEU A 205 8.44 -9.29 -4.08
N HIS A 206 9.21 -8.91 -3.06
CA HIS A 206 8.67 -8.42 -1.80
C HIS A 206 7.84 -7.15 -2.03
N VAL A 207 6.65 -7.05 -1.44
CA VAL A 207 5.85 -5.82 -1.47
C VAL A 207 6.66 -4.57 -1.07
N PRO A 208 7.44 -4.56 0.04
CA PRO A 208 8.27 -3.39 0.36
C PRO A 208 9.40 -3.11 -0.65
N CYS A 209 9.88 -4.11 -1.39
CA CYS A 209 10.83 -3.87 -2.48
C CYS A 209 10.15 -3.16 -3.66
N ILE A 210 8.91 -3.52 -4.00
CA ILE A 210 8.11 -2.83 -5.01
C ILE A 210 7.92 -1.36 -4.63
N ILE A 211 7.60 -1.10 -3.36
CA ILE A 211 7.40 0.27 -2.87
C ILE A 211 8.72 1.06 -2.94
N LYS A 212 9.86 0.44 -2.62
CA LYS A 212 11.18 1.06 -2.79
C LYS A 212 11.51 1.37 -4.25
N MET A 213 11.15 0.49 -5.18
CA MET A 213 11.32 0.77 -6.62
C MET A 213 10.57 2.02 -7.05
N LEU A 214 9.36 2.25 -6.54
CA LEU A 214 8.60 3.47 -6.80
C LEU A 214 9.34 4.73 -6.35
N SER A 215 10.10 4.67 -5.26
CA SER A 215 10.89 5.82 -4.79
C SER A 215 11.98 6.23 -5.81
N TYR A 216 12.60 5.28 -6.50
CA TYR A 216 13.61 5.60 -7.53
C TYR A 216 13.01 6.25 -8.79
N LEU A 217 11.75 5.94 -9.12
CA LEU A 217 11.05 6.57 -10.24
C LEU A 217 10.78 8.07 -10.01
N GLU A 218 10.63 8.50 -8.75
CA GLU A 218 10.50 9.93 -8.42
C GLU A 218 11.78 10.68 -8.77
N ASP A 219 12.94 10.11 -8.45
CA ASP A 219 14.24 10.75 -8.66
C ASP A 219 14.57 10.94 -10.15
N ASP A 220 14.24 9.97 -11.00
CA ASP A 220 14.44 10.07 -12.45
C ASP A 220 13.52 11.10 -13.12
N SER A 221 12.32 11.29 -12.59
CA SER A 221 11.36 12.29 -13.10
C SER A 221 11.76 13.73 -12.77
N ASN A 222 12.52 13.94 -11.70
CA ASN A 222 13.06 15.25 -11.32
C ASN A 222 14.32 15.65 -12.10
N PHE A 223 14.96 14.73 -12.82
CA PHE A 223 16.18 15.00 -13.62
C PHE A 223 15.89 15.41 -15.08
N LYS A 224 14.62 15.36 -15.51
CA LYS A 224 14.19 15.75 -16.86
C LYS A 224 13.44 17.10 -16.91
N GLY A 225 13.55 17.91 -15.85
CA GLY A 225 13.01 19.27 -15.77
C GLY A 225 13.99 20.33 -16.25
#